data_AF-A0A087T3R8-F1
#
_entry.id   AF-A0A087T3R8-F1
#
_cell.length_a   1.000
_cell.length_b   1.000
_cell.length_c   1.000
_cell.angle_alpha   90.00
_cell.angle_beta   90.00
_cell.angle_gamma   90.00
#
_symmetry.space_group_name_H-M   'P 1'
#
loop_
_entity.id
_entity.type
_entity.pdbx_description
1 polymer ?
#
loop_
_entity_poly.entity_id
_entity_poly.type
_entity_poly.pdbx_seq_one_letter_code
_entity_poly.pdbx_strand_id
1 'polypeptide(L)'
;MNELFSNVTWSGSHLAVDDAITVSHWTTPYTNIYVNLAVFIIMNFVTTTVCATLPVPAGVFIPIFRIGAAFGRLVGECMAAWFPEGIRMGDNIFKILPGGYAVVGAAALSGSATHTVSTSVIVFELTGQMSHIL
;
A
#
# COMPACT_ATOMS: atom_id res chain seq x y z
N MET A 1 2.00 -8.98 2.17
CA MET A 1 2.75 -7.79 1.71
C MET A 1 2.80 -7.78 0.19
N ASN A 2 3.21 -8.87 -0.45
CA ASN A 2 3.22 -9.00 -1.91
C ASN A 2 1.87 -8.66 -2.56
N GLU A 3 0.76 -9.07 -1.95
CA GLU A 3 -0.59 -8.70 -2.40
C GLU A 3 -0.85 -7.19 -2.47
N LEU A 4 -0.29 -6.40 -1.52
CA LEU A 4 -0.46 -4.95 -1.47
C LEU A 4 0.35 -4.21 -2.55
N PHE A 5 1.33 -4.87 -3.16
CA PHE A 5 2.12 -4.31 -4.25
C PHE A 5 1.58 -4.71 -5.63
N SER A 6 0.40 -5.34 -5.68
CA SER A 6 -0.23 -5.67 -6.96
C SER A 6 -0.49 -4.40 -7.78
N ASN A 7 -0.08 -4.45 -9.05
CA ASN A 7 -0.15 -3.36 -10.02
C ASN A 7 -1.52 -3.25 -10.69
N VAL A 8 -2.57 -3.76 -10.03
CA VAL A 8 -3.93 -3.79 -10.57
C VAL A 8 -4.85 -3.02 -9.63
N THR A 9 -5.77 -2.26 -10.21
CA THR A 9 -6.82 -1.57 -9.48
C THR A 9 -7.86 -2.57 -9.01
N TRP A 10 -8.02 -2.67 -7.69
CA TRP A 10 -8.96 -3.61 -7.08
C TRP A 10 -10.43 -3.21 -7.31
N SER A 11 -10.68 -1.97 -7.72
CA SER A 11 -11.99 -1.50 -8.20
C SER A 11 -12.23 -1.75 -9.71
N GLY A 12 -11.25 -2.30 -10.45
CA GLY A 12 -11.34 -2.51 -11.90
C GLY A 12 -12.10 -3.78 -12.30
N SER A 13 -12.74 -3.76 -13.48
CA SER A 13 -13.55 -4.86 -13.99
C SER A 13 -12.78 -6.00 -14.69
N HIS A 14 -11.46 -5.88 -14.85
CA HIS A 14 -10.62 -6.83 -15.58
C HIS A 14 -9.46 -7.32 -14.70
N LEU A 15 -9.78 -8.24 -13.78
CA LEU A 15 -8.81 -8.87 -12.87
C LEU A 15 -8.33 -10.19 -13.48
N ALA A 16 -7.01 -10.41 -13.53
CA ALA A 16 -6.48 -11.74 -13.81
C ALA A 16 -6.85 -12.70 -12.68
N VAL A 17 -6.87 -14.02 -12.95
CA VAL A 17 -7.35 -15.03 -11.98
C VAL A 17 -6.60 -14.95 -10.65
N ASP A 18 -5.28 -14.72 -10.68
CA ASP A 18 -4.44 -14.58 -9.49
C ASP A 18 -4.72 -13.28 -8.70
N ASP A 19 -5.04 -12.19 -9.42
CA ASP A 19 -5.41 -10.90 -8.81
C ASP A 19 -6.82 -10.97 -8.20
N ALA A 20 -7.74 -11.71 -8.82
CA ALA A 20 -9.09 -11.92 -8.30
C ALA A 20 -9.07 -12.72 -6.99
N ILE A 21 -8.19 -13.72 -6.86
CA ILE A 21 -7.97 -14.46 -5.61
C ILE A 21 -7.43 -13.51 -4.53
N THR A 22 -6.46 -12.66 -4.89
CA THR A 22 -5.94 -11.65 -3.98
C THR A 22 -7.05 -10.70 -3.50
N VAL A 23 -7.84 -10.14 -4.42
CA VAL A 23 -8.98 -9.25 -4.11
C VAL A 23 -10.04 -9.97 -3.27
N SER A 24 -10.23 -11.28 -3.44
CA SER A 24 -11.15 -12.07 -2.62
C SER A 24 -10.79 -12.08 -1.13
N HIS A 25 -9.49 -12.00 -0.79
CA HIS A 25 -9.03 -11.90 0.60
C HIS A 25 -9.37 -10.54 1.23
N TRP A 26 -9.46 -9.49 0.41
CA TRP A 26 -9.68 -8.11 0.86
C TRP A 26 -11.13 -7.66 0.71
N THR A 27 -11.96 -8.44 0.03
CA THR A 27 -13.39 -8.17 -0.17
C THR A 27 -14.23 -9.00 0.78
N THR A 28 -15.26 -8.39 1.33
CA THR A 28 -16.25 -9.07 2.16
C THR A 28 -17.62 -8.80 1.52
N PRO A 29 -18.54 -9.79 1.45
CA PRO A 29 -19.83 -9.61 0.78
C PRO A 29 -20.67 -8.43 1.29
N TYR A 30 -20.39 -7.95 2.51
CA TYR A 30 -21.13 -6.86 3.16
C TYR A 30 -20.36 -5.53 3.22
N THR A 31 -19.07 -5.49 2.84
CA THR A 31 -18.19 -4.34 3.12
C THR A 31 -17.37 -3.96 1.89
N ASN A 32 -17.23 -2.65 1.66
CA ASN A 32 -16.41 -2.11 0.58
C ASN A 32 -14.91 -2.26 0.89
N ILE A 33 -14.08 -2.49 -0.14
CA ILE A 33 -12.64 -2.69 0.00
C ILE A 33 -11.93 -1.53 0.70
N TYR A 34 -12.38 -0.30 0.48
CA TYR A 34 -11.85 0.89 1.16
C TYR A 34 -12.03 0.81 2.69
N VAL A 35 -13.18 0.32 3.14
CA VAL A 35 -13.49 0.18 4.57
C VAL A 35 -12.65 -0.93 5.18
N ASN A 36 -12.49 -2.07 4.49
CA ASN A 36 -11.62 -3.16 4.94
C ASN A 36 -10.16 -2.71 5.07
N LEU A 37 -9.65 -1.96 4.10
CA LEU A 37 -8.30 -1.37 4.17
C LEU A 37 -8.16 -0.38 5.34
N ALA A 38 -9.14 0.48 5.57
CA ALA A 38 -9.12 1.42 6.69
C ALA A 38 -9.13 0.71 8.05
N VAL A 39 -9.99 -0.30 8.23
CA VAL A 39 -10.04 -1.13 9.44
C VAL A 39 -8.72 -1.87 9.64
N PHE A 40 -8.15 -2.41 8.56
CA PHE A 40 -6.84 -3.07 8.60
C PHE A 40 -5.73 -2.13 9.09
N ILE A 41 -5.69 -0.88 8.61
CA ILE A 41 -4.70 0.13 9.04
C ILE A 41 -4.87 0.42 10.53
N ILE A 42 -6.10 0.71 10.99
CA ILE A 42 -6.38 1.08 12.39
C ILE A 42 -6.04 -0.08 13.33
N MET A 43 -6.47 -1.30 13.02
CA MET A 43 -6.21 -2.47 13.85
C MET A 43 -4.72 -2.76 13.95
N ASN A 44 -4.00 -2.79 12.83
CA ASN A 44 -2.56 -3.03 12.86
C ASN A 44 -1.80 -1.91 13.55
N PHE A 45 -2.24 -0.67 13.46
CA PHE A 45 -1.63 0.45 14.19
C PHE A 45 -1.72 0.23 15.70
N VAL A 46 -2.92 -0.05 16.22
CA VAL A 46 -3.14 -0.30 17.65
C VAL A 46 -2.37 -1.54 18.12
N THR A 47 -2.43 -2.65 17.39
CA THR A 47 -1.69 -3.87 17.73
C THR A 47 -0.18 -3.62 17.75
N THR A 48 0.34 -2.83 16.80
CA THR A 48 1.77 -2.49 16.76
C THR A 48 2.19 -1.66 17.97
N THR A 49 1.38 -0.68 18.39
CA THR A 49 1.63 0.08 19.61
C THR A 49 1.64 -0.82 20.84
N VAL A 50 0.66 -1.72 20.97
CA VAL A 50 0.60 -2.68 22.09
C VAL A 50 1.83 -3.60 22.09
N CYS A 51 2.19 -4.18 20.94
CA CYS A 51 3.37 -5.03 20.82
C CYS A 51 4.68 -4.30 21.15
N ALA A 52 4.79 -3.02 20.79
CA ALA A 52 5.96 -2.19 21.11
C ALA A 52 6.11 -1.89 22.61
N THR A 53 5.01 -1.98 23.38
CA THR A 53 5.05 -1.77 24.85
C THR A 53 5.40 -3.03 25.64
N LEU A 54 5.40 -4.21 25.01
CA LEU A 54 5.75 -5.46 25.68
C LEU A 54 7.28 -5.56 25.89
N PRO A 55 7.75 -6.15 27.01
CA PRO A 55 9.17 -6.33 27.29
C PRO A 55 9.74 -7.52 26.49
N VAL A 56 9.59 -7.48 25.17
CA VAL A 56 10.10 -8.49 24.24
C VAL A 56 10.95 -7.76 23.20
N PRO A 57 12.19 -8.20 22.94
CA PRO A 57 13.00 -7.63 21.87
C PRO A 57 12.37 -7.97 20.52
N ALA A 58 11.67 -7.01 19.93
CA ALA A 58 11.01 -7.12 18.63
C ALA A 58 11.28 -5.87 17.78
N GLY A 59 11.51 -6.06 16.49
CA GLY A 59 11.67 -4.96 15.54
C GLY A 59 10.32 -4.37 15.12
N VAL A 60 10.16 -3.05 15.24
CA VAL A 60 8.90 -2.34 14.86
C VAL A 60 8.88 -1.93 13.38
N PHE A 61 9.97 -2.14 12.65
CA PHE A 61 10.10 -1.67 11.26
C PHE A 61 9.11 -2.33 10.29
N ILE A 62 8.98 -3.66 10.33
CA ILE A 62 8.09 -4.44 9.44
C ILE A 62 6.61 -4.07 9.61
N PRO A 63 6.04 -4.00 10.83
CA PRO A 63 4.64 -3.62 10.99
C PRO A 63 4.36 -2.19 10.53
N ILE A 64 5.25 -1.24 10.84
CA ILE A 64 5.17 0.15 10.35
C ILE A 64 5.16 0.17 8.82
N PHE A 65 6.11 -0.52 8.19
CA PHE A 65 6.18 -0.64 6.74
C PHE A 65 4.88 -1.19 6.15
N ARG A 66 4.28 -2.22 6.76
CA ARG A 66 3.03 -2.83 6.30
C ARG A 66 1.83 -1.88 6.42
N ILE A 67 1.76 -1.10 7.50
CA ILE A 67 0.73 -0.07 7.71
C ILE A 67 0.88 1.03 6.64
N GLY A 68 2.11 1.47 6.38
CA GLY A 68 2.42 2.46 5.34
C GLY A 68 2.02 1.97 3.94
N ALA A 69 2.30 0.70 3.63
CA ALA A 69 1.87 0.08 2.37
C ALA A 69 0.34 0.09 2.20
N ALA A 70 -0.39 -0.27 3.26
CA ALA A 70 -1.85 -0.28 3.26
C ALA A 70 -2.44 1.12 3.08
N PHE A 71 -1.86 2.11 3.77
CA PHE A 71 -2.25 3.51 3.62
C PHE A 71 -1.99 4.03 2.20
N GLY A 72 -0.80 3.75 1.65
CA GLY A 72 -0.46 4.12 0.27
C GLY A 72 -1.40 3.49 -0.76
N ARG A 73 -1.74 2.21 -0.58
CA ARG A 73 -2.69 1.51 -1.47
C ARG A 73 -4.09 2.09 -1.37
N LEU A 74 -4.58 2.40 -0.16
CA LEU A 74 -5.88 3.04 0.04
C LEU A 74 -5.97 4.36 -0.74
N VAL A 75 -4.94 5.20 -0.65
CA VAL A 75 -4.87 6.47 -1.39
C VAL A 75 -4.81 6.21 -2.90
N GLY A 76 -4.03 5.23 -3.36
CA GLY A 76 -3.93 4.87 -4.77
C GLY A 76 -5.25 4.39 -5.37
N GLU A 77 -6.00 3.56 -4.65
CA GLU A 77 -7.32 3.08 -5.08
C GLU A 77 -8.37 4.21 -5.05
N CYS A 78 -8.29 5.15 -4.10
CA CYS A 78 -9.14 6.35 -4.11
C CYS A 78 -8.84 7.24 -5.32
N MET A 79 -7.56 7.42 -5.65
CA MET A 79 -7.13 8.22 -6.80
C MET A 79 -7.59 7.57 -8.12
N ALA A 80 -7.49 6.24 -8.22
CA ALA A 80 -8.01 5.49 -9.36
C ALA A 80 -9.54 5.61 -9.52
N ALA A 81 -10.28 5.70 -8.41
CA ALA A 81 -11.72 5.92 -8.43
C ALA A 81 -12.11 7.35 -8.85
N TRP A 82 -11.33 8.36 -8.45
CA TRP A 82 -11.58 9.75 -8.87
C TRP A 82 -11.17 10.04 -10.32
N PHE A 83 -10.13 9.39 -10.82
CA PHE A 83 -9.63 9.58 -12.19
C PHE A 83 -9.63 8.26 -12.97
N PRO A 84 -10.83 7.74 -13.35
CA PRO A 84 -10.95 6.44 -14.01
C PRO A 84 -10.35 6.43 -15.43
N GLU A 85 -10.31 7.56 -16.13
CA GLU A 85 -9.65 7.68 -17.44
C GLU A 85 -8.12 7.87 -17.35
N GLY A 86 -7.55 7.92 -16.14
CA GLY A 86 -6.13 8.21 -15.93
C GLY A 86 -5.79 9.70 -16.06
N ILE A 87 -4.54 10.04 -15.75
CA ILE A 87 -4.04 11.41 -15.88
C ILE A 87 -3.54 11.58 -17.32
N ARG A 88 -4.21 12.45 -18.08
CA ARG A 88 -3.77 12.84 -19.42
C ARG A 88 -2.57 13.77 -19.29
N MET A 89 -1.39 13.32 -19.72
CA MET A 89 -0.21 14.16 -19.85
C MET A 89 0.20 14.20 -21.32
N GLY A 90 -0.30 15.20 -22.04
CA GLY A 90 -0.13 15.29 -23.50
C GLY A 90 -0.99 14.27 -24.26
N ASP A 91 -0.38 13.56 -25.21
CA ASP A 91 -1.02 12.54 -26.07
C ASP A 91 -1.09 11.15 -25.42
N ASN A 92 -0.41 10.97 -24.27
CA ASN A 92 -0.34 9.69 -23.56
C ASN A 92 -1.28 9.67 -22.35
N ILE A 93 -2.06 8.59 -22.24
CA ILE A 93 -2.96 8.33 -21.10
C ILE A 93 -2.23 7.44 -20.11
N PHE A 94 -1.85 7.99 -18.95
CA PHE A 94 -1.22 7.23 -17.87
C PHE A 94 -2.29 6.75 -16.89
N LYS A 95 -2.45 5.43 -16.78
CA LYS A 95 -3.30 4.81 -15.76
C LYS A 95 -2.61 4.89 -14.39
N ILE A 96 -3.40 5.18 -13.36
CA ILE A 96 -2.92 5.23 -11.97
C ILE A 96 -2.65 3.81 -11.49
N LEU A 97 -1.44 3.59 -10.96
CA LEU A 97 -0.99 2.29 -10.50
C LEU A 97 -0.96 2.26 -8.96
N PRO A 98 -1.96 1.66 -8.28
CA PRO A 98 -2.05 1.70 -6.82
C PRO A 98 -0.89 0.99 -6.12
N GLY A 99 -0.25 0.02 -6.78
CA GLY A 99 0.97 -0.64 -6.29
C GLY A 99 2.12 0.35 -6.03
N GLY A 100 2.33 1.33 -6.91
CA GLY A 100 3.35 2.37 -6.72
C GLY A 100 3.08 3.24 -5.49
N TYR A 101 1.81 3.64 -5.29
CA TYR A 101 1.40 4.40 -4.11
C TYR A 101 1.60 3.61 -2.81
N ALA A 102 1.38 2.28 -2.84
CA ALA A 102 1.64 1.42 -1.70
C ALA A 102 3.14 1.43 -1.32
N VAL A 103 4.04 1.33 -2.28
CA VAL A 103 5.50 1.33 -2.03
C VAL A 103 5.94 2.68 -1.46
N VAL A 104 5.49 3.79 -2.05
CA VAL A 104 5.80 5.14 -1.55
C VAL A 104 5.24 5.37 -0.15
N GLY A 105 4.02 4.91 0.12
CA GLY A 105 3.42 4.97 1.46
C GLY A 105 4.20 4.16 2.50
N ALA A 106 4.71 2.98 2.12
CA ALA A 106 5.57 2.17 2.98
C ALA A 106 6.88 2.89 3.30
N ALA A 107 7.56 3.44 2.28
CA ALA A 107 8.81 4.18 2.44
C ALA A 107 8.64 5.42 3.32
N ALA A 108 7.58 6.22 3.09
CA ALA A 108 7.32 7.45 3.80
C ALA A 108 7.05 7.23 5.29
N LEU A 109 6.18 6.28 5.61
CA LEU A 109 5.81 6.00 7.01
C LEU A 109 6.99 5.35 7.78
N SER A 110 7.72 4.44 7.14
CA SER A 110 8.93 3.84 7.72
C SER A 110 10.02 4.88 7.96
N GLY A 111 10.28 5.80 7.02
CA GLY A 111 11.30 6.83 7.17
C GLY A 111 10.92 7.92 8.17
N SER A 112 9.64 8.25 8.27
CA SER A 112 9.14 9.15 9.31
C SER A 112 9.34 8.54 10.70
N ALA A 113 9.07 7.25 10.89
CA ALA A 113 9.19 6.61 12.20
C ALA A 113 10.64 6.44 12.66
N THR A 114 11.59 6.26 11.74
CA THR A 114 13.01 6.12 12.06
C THR A 114 13.78 7.44 12.02
N HIS A 115 13.16 8.54 11.57
CA HIS A 115 13.82 9.82 11.33
C HIS A 115 15.03 9.71 10.38
N THR A 116 14.96 8.86 9.36
CA THR A 116 16.07 8.65 8.41
C THR A 116 15.59 8.49 6.97
N VAL A 117 16.33 9.10 6.05
CA VAL A 117 16.10 8.98 4.60
C VAL A 117 16.59 7.64 4.03
N SER A 118 17.53 6.98 4.72
CA SER A 118 18.09 5.69 4.31
C SER A 118 17.04 4.57 4.23
N THR A 119 15.97 4.65 5.01
CA THR A 119 14.86 3.70 4.93
C THR A 119 14.18 3.72 3.58
N SER A 120 13.99 4.90 2.97
CA SER A 120 13.38 5.01 1.65
C SER A 120 14.26 4.35 0.58
N VAL A 121 15.57 4.52 0.67
CA VAL A 121 16.53 3.83 -0.20
C VAL A 121 16.39 2.32 -0.04
N ILE A 122 16.36 1.80 1.20
CA ILE A 122 16.17 0.38 1.46
C ILE A 122 14.83 -0.12 0.87
N VAL A 123 13.74 0.63 1.00
CA VAL A 123 12.44 0.25 0.43
C VAL A 123 12.50 0.14 -1.09
N PHE A 124 13.16 1.09 -1.76
CA PHE A 124 13.31 1.06 -3.21
C PHE A 124 14.18 -0.10 -3.68
N GLU A 125 15.30 -0.36 -3.01
CA GLU A 125 16.16 -1.52 -3.28
C GLU A 125 15.40 -2.84 -3.10
N LEU A 126 14.61 -2.98 -2.03
CA LEU A 126 13.85 -4.20 -1.72
C LEU A 126 12.65 -4.43 -2.67
N THR A 127 12.08 -3.37 -3.22
CA THR A 127 10.92 -3.48 -4.12
C THR A 127 11.34 -3.77 -5.57
N GLY A 128 12.59 -3.49 -5.94
CA GLY A 128 13.12 -3.78 -7.28
C GLY A 128 12.48 -2.95 -8.42
N GLN A 129 11.53 -2.07 -8.11
CA GLN A 129 10.94 -1.13 -9.05
C GLN A 129 11.62 0.24 -8.92
N MET A 130 12.78 0.40 -9.57
CA MET A 130 13.55 1.64 -9.66
C MET A 130 12.82 2.80 -10.38
N SER A 131 11.56 2.62 -10.80
CA SER A 131 10.83 3.62 -11.59
C SER A 131 10.23 4.76 -10.78
N HIS A 132 10.32 4.75 -9.45
CA HIS A 132 9.64 5.72 -8.57
C HIS A 132 10.60 6.43 -7.59
N ILE A 133 11.87 6.58 -7.99
CA ILE A 133 12.95 7.19 -7.19
C ILE A 133 13.00 8.73 -7.30
N LEU A 134 12.31 9.34 -8.29
CA LEU A 134 12.34 10.78 -8.54
C LEU A 134 10.96 11.36 -8.84
#